data_AF-A0A931YKY3-F1
#
_entry.id   AF-A0A931YKY3-F1
#
_cell.length_a   1.000
_cell.length_b   1.000
_cell.length_c   1.000
_cell.angle_alpha   90.00
_cell.angle_beta   90.00
_cell.angle_gamma   90.00
#
_symmetry.space_group_name_H-M   'P 1'
#
loop_
_entity.id
_entity.type
_entity.pdbx_description
1 polymer ?
#
loop_
_entity_poly.entity_id
_entity_poly.type
_entity_poly.pdbx_seq_one_letter_code
_entity_poly.pdbx_strand_id
1 'polypeptide(L)'
;MGITAYAKKFGGRGVGFVLNVVTLPKNDKRYINWRKSLKARKNLGWSRGLTKATSKSIDKISQTFKKRHIDNFLSWRQSEEFRDRYKPPVPLVRNGDMAFLIGLILGDGHVNKFDRTEGLRITWGTDKPELWRYAAKIMEGVFNKKATVAKVKNANCMIVSLYQKDIYMKRKVPIASICQHQPINYSSAIGING
;
A
#
# COMPACT_ATOMS: atom_id res chain seq x y z
N MET A 1 -25.08 -30.89 10.33
CA MET A 1 -24.86 -31.94 11.35
C MET A 1 -25.71 -31.59 12.57
N GLY A 2 -26.68 -32.44 12.96
CA GLY A 2 -27.55 -32.16 14.10
C GLY A 2 -26.81 -32.20 15.45
N ILE A 3 -27.35 -31.53 16.48
CA ILE A 3 -26.75 -31.39 17.82
C ILE A 3 -26.34 -32.74 18.42
N THR A 4 -27.20 -33.75 18.27
CA THR A 4 -27.00 -35.11 18.77
C THR A 4 -25.82 -35.83 18.09
N ALA A 5 -25.66 -35.64 16.78
CA ALA A 5 -24.56 -36.24 16.02
C ALA A 5 -23.21 -35.58 16.32
N TYR A 6 -23.21 -34.28 16.64
CA TYR A 6 -22.00 -33.54 17.03
C TYR A 6 -21.52 -33.93 18.44
N ALA A 7 -22.43 -33.97 19.42
CA ALA A 7 -22.11 -34.37 20.79
C ALA A 7 -21.53 -35.79 20.88
N LYS A 8 -22.05 -36.71 20.05
CA LYS A 8 -21.53 -38.07 19.93
C LYS A 8 -20.10 -38.11 19.36
N LYS A 9 -19.74 -37.18 18.48
CA LYS A 9 -18.44 -37.15 17.78
C LYS A 9 -17.33 -36.47 18.60
N PHE A 10 -17.65 -35.42 19.36
CA PHE A 10 -16.63 -34.58 20.02
C PHE A 10 -16.63 -34.64 21.55
N GLY A 11 -17.57 -35.35 22.18
CA GLY A 11 -17.61 -35.54 23.63
C GLY A 11 -18.11 -34.32 24.40
N GLY A 12 -18.82 -34.54 25.51
CA GLY A 12 -19.45 -33.47 26.31
C GLY A 12 -18.49 -32.66 27.19
N ARG A 13 -17.18 -32.92 27.14
CA ARG A 13 -16.17 -32.26 27.98
C ARG A 13 -15.08 -31.67 27.10
N GLY A 14 -15.21 -30.40 26.70
CA GLY A 14 -14.03 -29.60 26.36
C GLY A 14 -14.09 -28.68 25.15
N VAL A 15 -15.11 -28.73 24.30
CA VAL A 15 -15.27 -27.75 23.20
C VAL A 15 -16.75 -27.39 23.04
N GLY A 16 -17.19 -26.39 23.79
CA GLY A 16 -18.51 -25.79 23.60
C GLY A 16 -18.62 -25.23 22.18
N PHE A 17 -19.80 -25.35 21.57
CA PHE A 17 -20.08 -24.69 20.30
C PHE A 17 -19.71 -23.21 20.40
N VAL A 18 -18.98 -22.68 19.41
CA VAL A 18 -18.79 -21.23 19.26
C VAL A 18 -20.17 -20.66 18.90
N LEU A 19 -20.95 -20.31 19.91
CA LEU A 19 -22.19 -19.58 19.72
C LEU A 19 -21.83 -18.19 19.20
N ASN A 20 -22.09 -17.98 17.91
CA ASN A 20 -22.03 -16.65 17.36
C ASN A 20 -23.12 -15.81 18.04
N VAL A 21 -22.73 -14.76 18.76
CA VAL A 21 -23.66 -13.92 19.52
C VAL A 21 -24.72 -13.29 18.60
N VAL A 22 -24.42 -13.15 17.30
CA VAL A 22 -25.34 -12.64 16.27
C VAL A 22 -26.53 -13.58 16.01
N THR A 23 -26.39 -14.88 16.27
CA THR A 23 -27.47 -15.87 16.06
C THR A 23 -28.35 -16.05 17.30
N LEU A 24 -28.05 -15.37 18.41
CA LEU A 24 -28.86 -15.45 19.62
C LEU A 24 -30.14 -14.60 19.50
N PRO A 25 -31.27 -15.04 20.09
CA PRO A 25 -32.46 -14.21 20.20
C PRO A 25 -32.15 -12.88 20.89
N LYS A 26 -32.79 -11.79 20.44
CA LYS A 26 -32.56 -10.44 20.98
C LYS A 26 -32.87 -10.31 22.48
N ASN A 27 -33.70 -11.21 23.01
CA ASN A 27 -34.10 -11.26 24.40
C ASN A 27 -33.17 -12.13 25.27
N ASP A 28 -32.17 -12.83 24.69
CA ASP A 28 -31.20 -13.61 25.47
C ASP A 28 -30.30 -12.66 26.27
N LYS A 29 -30.11 -12.97 27.57
CA LYS A 29 -29.25 -12.22 28.50
C LYS A 29 -27.83 -12.04 27.96
N ARG A 30 -27.30 -13.03 27.23
CA ARG A 30 -25.97 -12.98 26.59
C ARG A 30 -25.90 -11.94 25.48
N TYR A 31 -26.93 -11.87 24.63
CA TYR A 31 -27.04 -10.86 23.58
C TYR A 31 -27.16 -9.44 24.17
N ILE A 32 -27.99 -9.29 25.21
CA ILE A 32 -28.17 -8.03 25.93
C ILE A 32 -26.85 -7.55 26.54
N ASN A 33 -26.11 -8.43 27.22
CA ASN A 33 -24.82 -8.11 27.84
C ASN A 33 -23.76 -7.74 26.79
N TRP A 34 -23.69 -8.47 25.68
CA TRP A 34 -22.80 -8.15 24.57
C TRP A 34 -23.10 -6.75 23.99
N ARG A 35 -24.39 -6.44 23.76
CA ARG A 35 -24.81 -5.13 23.24
C ARG A 35 -24.50 -3.98 24.21
N LYS A 36 -24.69 -4.20 25.52
CA LYS A 36 -24.24 -3.25 26.56
C LYS A 36 -22.73 -3.05 26.52
N SER A 37 -21.96 -4.13 26.37
CA SER A 37 -20.50 -4.06 26.27
C SER A 37 -20.02 -3.27 25.05
N LEU A 38 -20.72 -3.40 23.90
CA LEU A 38 -20.41 -2.62 22.71
C LEU A 38 -20.66 -1.13 22.93
N LYS A 39 -21.81 -0.76 23.51
CA LYS A 39 -22.13 0.65 23.81
C LYS A 39 -21.14 1.27 24.80
N ALA A 40 -20.61 0.49 25.75
CA ALA A 40 -19.63 0.97 26.72
C ALA A 40 -18.23 1.21 26.12
N ARG A 41 -17.93 0.65 24.93
CA ARG A 41 -16.63 0.87 24.27
C ARG A 41 -16.62 2.26 23.62
N LYS A 42 -15.95 3.23 24.24
CA LYS A 42 -15.74 4.58 23.67
C LYS A 42 -14.97 4.58 22.33
N ASN A 43 -14.23 3.50 22.00
CA ASN A 43 -13.41 3.36 20.80
C ASN A 43 -13.85 2.17 19.93
N LEU A 44 -15.04 2.26 19.30
CA LEU A 44 -15.58 1.22 18.39
C LEU A 44 -15.01 1.30 16.96
N GLY A 45 -14.23 2.32 16.63
CA GLY A 45 -13.58 2.40 15.32
C GLY A 45 -12.40 1.44 15.28
N TRP A 46 -12.56 0.27 14.66
CA TRP A 46 -11.41 -0.56 14.22
C TRP A 46 -10.39 0.27 13.40
N SER A 47 -10.84 1.37 12.79
CA SER A 47 -10.04 2.34 12.06
C SER A 47 -9.23 3.31 12.91
N ARG A 48 -9.55 3.49 14.20
CA ARG A 48 -8.80 4.35 15.13
C ARG A 48 -7.92 3.49 16.01
N GLY A 49 -6.89 2.90 15.39
CA GLY A 49 -5.84 2.21 16.13
C GLY A 49 -5.19 3.12 17.17
N LEU A 50 -4.75 2.54 18.29
CA LEU A 50 -3.97 3.26 19.27
C LEU A 50 -2.58 3.55 18.70
N THR A 51 -2.18 4.82 18.70
CA THR A 51 -0.82 5.27 18.34
C THR A 51 0.04 5.44 19.60
N LYS A 52 1.36 5.58 19.41
CA LYS A 52 2.30 5.90 20.51
C LYS A 52 1.92 7.20 21.22
N ALA A 53 1.37 8.18 20.50
CA ALA A 53 0.93 9.45 21.07
C ALA A 53 -0.35 9.32 21.91
N THR A 54 -1.21 8.35 21.58
CA THR A 54 -2.55 8.21 22.20
C THR A 54 -2.61 7.16 23.32
N SER A 55 -1.61 6.28 23.47
CA SER A 55 -1.62 5.21 24.47
C SER A 55 -0.26 5.03 25.14
N LYS A 56 -0.22 5.25 26.46
CA LYS A 56 0.98 5.05 27.30
C LYS A 56 1.52 3.61 27.25
N SER A 57 0.65 2.62 27.08
CA SER A 57 1.07 1.22 26.99
C SER A 57 1.86 0.95 25.71
N ILE A 58 1.40 1.47 24.57
CA ILE A 58 2.08 1.33 23.28
C ILE A 58 3.40 2.11 23.27
N ASP A 59 3.42 3.30 23.87
CA ASP A 59 4.65 4.07 24.03
C ASP A 59 5.69 3.32 24.88
N LYS A 60 5.29 2.79 26.04
CA LYS A 60 6.16 1.97 26.90
C LYS A 60 6.76 0.77 26.16
N ILE A 61 5.96 0.05 25.37
CA ILE A 61 6.43 -1.06 24.55
C ILE A 61 7.47 -0.56 23.53
N SER A 62 7.16 0.52 22.81
CA SER A 62 8.08 1.10 21.82
C SER A 62 9.40 1.55 22.44
N GLN A 63 9.37 2.21 23.60
CA GLN A 63 10.57 2.66 24.31
C GLN A 63 11.40 1.47 24.81
N THR A 64 10.74 0.43 25.29
CA THR A 64 11.41 -0.81 25.72
C THR A 64 12.12 -1.48 24.56
N PHE A 65 11.48 -1.57 23.39
CA PHE A 65 12.10 -2.17 22.20
C PHE A 65 13.29 -1.35 21.71
N LYS A 66 13.15 -0.01 21.71
CA LYS A 66 14.26 0.90 21.36
C LYS A 66 15.45 0.73 22.32
N LYS A 67 15.21 0.71 23.63
CA LYS A 67 16.25 0.54 24.66
C LYS A 67 16.93 -0.83 24.58
N ARG A 68 16.19 -1.88 24.23
CA ARG A 68 16.69 -3.25 24.11
C ARG A 68 17.18 -3.62 22.70
N HIS A 69 17.16 -2.67 21.75
CA HIS A 69 17.47 -2.91 20.34
C HIS A 69 16.70 -4.11 19.74
N ILE A 70 15.46 -4.33 20.19
CA ILE A 70 14.61 -5.41 19.68
C ILE A 70 13.96 -4.95 18.38
N ASP A 71 14.35 -5.59 17.28
CA ASP A 71 13.72 -5.41 15.99
C ASP A 71 12.93 -6.67 15.60
N ASN A 72 11.62 -6.62 15.88
CA ASN A 72 10.68 -7.69 15.54
C ASN A 72 10.60 -7.99 14.05
N PHE A 73 11.06 -7.08 13.20
CA PHE A 73 11.03 -7.23 11.76
C PHE A 73 12.41 -7.51 11.18
N LEU A 74 13.44 -7.75 12.01
CA LEU A 74 14.80 -7.98 11.52
C LEU A 74 14.86 -9.22 10.62
N SER A 75 14.34 -10.34 11.12
CA SER A 75 14.27 -11.59 10.38
C SER A 75 13.45 -11.42 9.10
N TRP A 76 12.32 -10.71 9.17
CA TRP A 76 11.50 -10.40 8.01
C TRP A 76 12.23 -9.51 6.99
N ARG A 77 12.97 -8.48 7.42
CA ARG A 77 13.77 -7.60 6.54
C ARG A 77 15.00 -8.30 5.96
N GLN A 78 15.55 -9.26 6.68
CA GLN A 78 16.67 -10.08 6.21
C GLN A 78 16.21 -11.23 5.31
N SER A 79 14.91 -11.54 5.27
CA SER A 79 14.38 -12.55 4.36
C SER A 79 14.70 -12.19 2.91
N GLU A 80 15.07 -13.23 2.14
CA GLU A 80 15.34 -13.16 0.70
C GLU A 80 14.19 -12.46 -0.04
N GLU A 81 12.95 -12.80 0.32
CA GLU A 81 11.75 -12.20 -0.26
C GLU A 81 11.64 -10.69 0.00
N PHE A 82 12.09 -10.20 1.15
CA PHE A 82 12.10 -8.76 1.43
C PHE A 82 13.20 -8.07 0.64
N ARG A 83 14.41 -8.64 0.61
CA ARG A 83 15.54 -8.07 -0.16
C ARG A 83 15.24 -8.00 -1.64
N ASP A 84 14.54 -9.01 -2.18
CA ASP A 84 14.12 -8.99 -3.58
C ASP A 84 12.96 -8.03 -3.87
N ARG A 85 11.97 -7.93 -2.96
CA ARG A 85 10.83 -7.01 -3.13
C ARG A 85 11.16 -5.55 -2.84
N TYR A 86 12.13 -5.29 -1.97
CA TYR A 86 12.50 -3.96 -1.48
C TYR A 86 13.96 -3.66 -1.75
N LYS A 87 14.41 -3.94 -2.98
CA LYS A 87 15.74 -3.53 -3.44
C LYS A 87 15.90 -2.01 -3.27
N PRO A 88 17.01 -1.54 -2.68
CA PRO A 88 17.33 -0.11 -2.68
C PRO A 88 17.30 0.38 -4.13
N PRO A 89 16.85 1.62 -4.37
CA PRO A 89 16.69 2.12 -5.72
C PRO A 89 18.04 2.10 -6.45
N VAL A 90 18.12 1.28 -7.48
CA VAL A 90 19.29 1.23 -8.37
C VAL A 90 19.41 2.60 -9.03
N PRO A 91 20.57 3.28 -9.01
CA PRO A 91 20.78 4.51 -9.76
C PRO A 91 20.32 4.34 -11.21
N LEU A 92 19.55 5.30 -11.70
CA LEU A 92 18.99 5.20 -13.03
C LEU A 92 20.10 5.34 -14.07
N VAL A 93 20.17 4.39 -15.00
CA VAL A 93 21.03 4.52 -16.18
C VAL A 93 20.45 5.62 -17.05
N ARG A 94 21.22 6.70 -17.27
CA ARG A 94 20.83 7.76 -18.23
C ARG A 94 21.03 7.23 -19.64
N ASN A 95 20.05 6.47 -20.12
CA ASN A 95 20.04 5.89 -21.45
C ASN A 95 18.89 6.47 -22.30
N GLY A 96 18.85 6.08 -23.58
CA GLY A 96 17.77 6.47 -24.49
C GLY A 96 16.39 6.05 -23.99
N ASP A 97 16.27 4.91 -23.31
CA ASP A 97 14.99 4.43 -22.75
C ASP A 97 14.44 5.36 -21.67
N MET A 98 15.31 5.86 -20.78
CA MET A 98 14.91 6.84 -19.78
C MET A 98 14.51 8.18 -20.42
N ALA A 99 15.25 8.63 -21.43
CA ALA A 99 14.89 9.86 -22.16
C ALA A 99 13.55 9.71 -22.88
N PHE A 100 13.31 8.56 -23.51
CA PHE A 100 12.04 8.21 -24.13
C PHE A 100 10.91 8.21 -23.10
N LEU A 101 11.11 7.55 -21.96
CA LEU A 101 10.13 7.53 -20.88
C LEU A 101 9.82 8.92 -20.35
N ILE A 102 10.82 9.79 -20.18
CA ILE A 102 10.61 11.18 -19.78
C ILE A 102 9.77 11.92 -20.84
N GLY A 103 10.08 11.75 -22.12
CA GLY A 103 9.29 12.30 -23.22
C GLY A 103 7.83 11.84 -23.19
N LEU A 104 7.61 10.54 -22.94
CA LEU A 104 6.26 9.98 -22.78
C LEU A 104 5.52 10.57 -21.59
N ILE A 105 6.21 10.74 -20.46
CA ILE A 105 5.62 11.29 -19.24
C ILE A 105 5.24 12.75 -19.44
N LEU A 106 6.04 13.52 -20.18
CA LEU A 106 5.78 14.92 -20.48
C LEU A 106 4.67 15.10 -21.54
N GLY A 107 4.54 14.18 -22.50
CA GLY A 107 3.51 14.24 -23.54
C GLY A 107 2.15 13.75 -23.04
N ASP A 108 2.07 12.47 -22.70
CA ASP A 108 0.79 11.75 -22.47
C ASP A 108 0.69 11.13 -21.06
N GLY A 109 1.68 11.41 -20.22
CA GLY A 109 1.76 10.90 -18.86
C GLY A 109 1.38 11.92 -17.80
N HIS A 110 1.13 11.40 -16.60
CA HIS A 110 1.03 12.20 -15.40
C HIS A 110 1.49 11.39 -14.18
N VAL A 111 2.04 12.11 -13.20
CA VAL A 111 2.48 11.53 -11.93
C VAL A 111 1.58 12.06 -10.83
N ASN A 112 0.81 11.16 -10.22
CA ASN A 112 -0.06 11.44 -9.09
C ASN A 112 0.69 11.21 -7.78
N LYS A 113 0.53 12.14 -6.82
CA LYS A 113 1.00 11.96 -5.46
C LYS A 113 -0.17 11.55 -4.56
N PHE A 114 -0.01 10.46 -3.82
CA PHE A 114 -0.92 9.98 -2.79
C PHE A 114 -0.23 10.01 -1.42
N ASP A 115 -0.98 9.99 -0.32
CA ASP A 115 -0.42 10.09 1.05
C ASP A 115 0.69 9.09 1.36
N ARG A 116 0.64 7.89 0.74
CA ARG A 116 1.57 6.79 1.03
C ARG A 116 2.43 6.37 -0.18
N THR A 117 2.12 6.83 -1.39
CA THR A 117 2.76 6.38 -2.64
C THR A 117 2.64 7.43 -3.73
N GLU A 118 3.41 7.29 -4.79
CA GLU A 118 3.18 8.00 -6.05
C GLU A 118 2.66 7.00 -7.09
N GLY A 119 1.99 7.50 -8.12
CA GLY A 119 1.49 6.71 -9.23
C GLY A 119 1.83 7.40 -10.55
N LEU A 120 2.63 6.74 -11.38
CA LEU A 120 2.84 7.13 -12.75
C LEU A 120 1.74 6.50 -13.61
N ARG A 121 1.11 7.30 -14.48
CA ARG A 121 0.12 6.84 -15.43
C ARG A 121 0.39 7.47 -16.79
N ILE A 122 0.46 6.65 -17.83
CA ILE A 122 0.60 7.09 -19.22
C ILE A 122 -0.60 6.55 -19.99
N THR A 123 -1.28 7.43 -20.73
CA THR A 123 -2.45 7.08 -21.54
C THR A 123 -2.05 7.07 -23.00
N TRP A 124 -2.35 6.01 -23.73
CA TRP A 124 -1.94 5.85 -25.13
C TRP A 124 -3.10 5.44 -26.01
N GLY A 125 -3.10 5.90 -27.25
CA GLY A 125 -4.03 5.42 -28.28
C GLY A 125 -3.83 3.93 -28.57
N THR A 126 -4.91 3.28 -29.00
CA THR A 126 -4.89 1.88 -29.51
C THR A 126 -4.55 1.80 -31.00
N ASP A 127 -4.38 2.94 -31.66
CA ASP A 127 -3.98 3.09 -33.06
C ASP A 127 -2.61 2.45 -33.35
N LYS A 128 -1.69 2.49 -32.37
CA LYS A 128 -0.36 1.87 -32.47
C LYS A 128 -0.14 0.83 -31.37
N PRO A 129 -0.54 -0.44 -31.59
CA PRO A 129 -0.56 -1.45 -30.53
C PRO A 129 0.82 -1.84 -30.00
N GLU A 130 1.90 -1.65 -30.76
CA GLU A 130 3.26 -1.98 -30.28
C GLU A 130 3.82 -0.92 -29.32
N LEU A 131 3.31 0.30 -29.37
CA LEU A 131 3.90 1.43 -28.67
C LEU A 131 3.58 1.41 -27.17
N TRP A 132 2.34 1.06 -26.79
CA TRP A 132 1.99 0.89 -25.37
C TRP A 132 2.69 -0.33 -24.75
N ARG A 133 2.97 -1.38 -25.54
CA ARG A 133 3.77 -2.53 -25.09
C ARG A 133 5.21 -2.14 -24.83
N TYR A 134 5.79 -1.35 -25.74
CA TYR A 134 7.14 -0.83 -25.59
C TYR A 134 7.25 0.10 -24.36
N ALA A 135 6.30 1.01 -24.18
CA ALA A 135 6.22 1.86 -23.00
C ALA A 135 6.13 1.05 -21.69
N ALA A 136 5.32 -0.01 -21.66
CA ALA A 136 5.24 -0.91 -20.52
C ALA A 136 6.59 -1.59 -20.24
N LYS A 137 7.25 -2.14 -21.26
CA LYS A 137 8.57 -2.77 -21.14
C LYS A 137 9.64 -1.80 -20.59
N ILE A 138 9.68 -0.57 -21.11
CA ILE A 138 10.61 0.46 -20.62
C ILE A 138 10.31 0.82 -19.16
N MET A 139 9.03 1.03 -18.83
CA MET A 139 8.63 1.34 -17.47
C MET A 139 9.04 0.23 -16.50
N GLU A 140 8.89 -1.03 -16.90
CA GLU A 140 9.34 -2.18 -16.11
C GLU A 140 10.86 -2.20 -15.92
N GLY A 141 11.64 -1.92 -16.97
CA GLY A 141 13.10 -1.84 -16.88
C GLY A 141 13.59 -0.68 -15.99
N VAL A 142 12.99 0.50 -16.13
CA VAL A 142 13.37 1.71 -15.37
C VAL A 142 12.99 1.59 -13.89
N PHE A 143 11.81 1.06 -13.59
CA PHE A 143 11.31 0.98 -12.21
C PHE A 143 11.55 -0.38 -11.55
N ASN A 144 12.06 -1.35 -12.29
CA ASN A 144 12.23 -2.75 -11.87
C ASN A 144 10.94 -3.30 -11.23
N LYS A 145 9.80 -2.96 -11.82
CA LYS A 145 8.47 -3.28 -11.30
C LYS A 145 7.48 -3.40 -12.44
N LYS A 146 6.72 -4.49 -12.43
CA LYS A 146 5.71 -4.79 -13.44
C LYS A 146 4.69 -3.65 -13.57
N ALA A 147 4.46 -3.18 -14.78
CA ALA A 147 3.48 -2.14 -15.05
C ALA A 147 2.09 -2.74 -15.20
N THR A 148 1.08 -2.05 -14.67
CA THR A 148 -0.33 -2.43 -14.85
C THR A 148 -0.84 -1.82 -16.14
N VAL A 149 -1.25 -2.69 -17.08
CA VAL A 149 -1.84 -2.28 -18.36
C VAL A 149 -3.34 -2.55 -18.34
N ALA A 150 -4.15 -1.55 -18.70
CA ALA A 150 -5.61 -1.67 -18.75
C ALA A 150 -6.18 -0.96 -19.98
N LYS A 151 -7.14 -1.58 -20.67
CA LYS A 151 -7.94 -0.92 -21.71
C LYS A 151 -9.03 -0.08 -21.05
N VAL A 152 -9.21 1.15 -21.51
CA VAL A 152 -10.26 2.04 -21.01
C VAL A 152 -11.61 1.63 -21.61
N LYS A 153 -12.65 1.61 -20.78
CA LYS A 153 -14.01 1.32 -21.25
C LYS A 153 -14.48 2.47 -22.17
N ASN A 154 -15.03 2.11 -23.32
CA ASN A 154 -15.61 3.06 -24.30
C ASN A 154 -14.62 4.08 -24.87
N ALA A 155 -13.32 3.81 -24.80
CA ALA A 155 -12.29 4.64 -25.44
C ALA A 155 -11.27 3.76 -26.16
N ASN A 156 -10.75 4.28 -27.27
CA ASN A 156 -9.70 3.64 -28.05
C ASN A 156 -8.32 3.91 -27.44
N CYS A 157 -8.18 3.70 -26.13
CA CYS A 157 -6.94 3.95 -25.42
C CYS A 157 -6.60 2.86 -24.38
N MET A 158 -5.30 2.72 -24.15
CA MET A 158 -4.69 1.89 -23.14
C MET A 158 -4.07 2.78 -22.07
N ILE A 159 -4.16 2.35 -20.84
CA ILE A 159 -3.48 2.98 -19.71
C ILE A 159 -2.38 2.05 -19.23
N VAL A 160 -1.15 2.56 -19.20
CA VAL A 160 -0.01 1.91 -18.55
C VAL A 160 0.27 2.66 -17.26
N SER A 161 0.27 1.96 -16.13
CA SER A 161 0.36 2.58 -14.81
C SER A 161 1.27 1.83 -13.85
N LEU A 162 1.94 2.57 -12.97
CA LEU A 162 2.86 2.03 -11.98
C LEU A 162 2.76 2.82 -10.68
N TYR A 163 2.47 2.12 -9.59
CA TYR A 163 2.45 2.70 -8.25
C TYR A 163 3.76 2.42 -7.54
N GLN A 164 4.51 3.44 -7.16
CA GLN A 164 5.76 3.29 -6.43
C GLN A 164 6.03 4.54 -5.59
N LYS A 165 6.68 4.36 -4.44
CA LYS A 165 7.05 5.48 -3.58
C LYS A 165 8.33 6.16 -4.09
N ASP A 166 8.32 7.49 -4.08
CA ASP A 166 9.43 8.36 -4.44
C ASP A 166 9.85 8.24 -5.93
N ILE A 167 8.89 8.08 -6.84
CA ILE A 167 9.11 8.17 -8.30
C ILE A 167 9.79 9.50 -8.62
N TYR A 168 9.31 10.60 -8.06
CA TYR A 168 9.90 11.93 -8.28
C TYR A 168 11.31 12.05 -7.69
N MET A 169 11.45 11.84 -6.38
CA MET A 169 12.71 12.08 -5.67
C MET A 169 13.82 11.11 -6.11
N LYS A 170 13.48 9.84 -6.41
CA LYS A 170 14.49 8.84 -6.80
C LYS A 170 14.83 8.89 -8.29
N ARG A 171 13.95 9.43 -9.15
CA ARG A 171 14.15 9.37 -10.61
C ARG A 171 14.28 10.71 -11.31
N LYS A 172 14.13 11.84 -10.60
CA LYS A 172 14.17 13.22 -11.18
C LYS A 172 13.26 13.37 -12.41
N VAL A 173 12.19 12.59 -12.45
CA VAL A 173 11.19 12.67 -13.52
C VAL A 173 10.33 13.90 -13.24
N PRO A 174 10.16 14.84 -14.18
CA PRO A 174 9.32 16.01 -13.96
C PRO A 174 7.87 15.60 -13.66
N ILE A 175 7.31 16.10 -12.54
CA ILE A 175 5.89 15.93 -12.21
C ILE A 175 5.09 16.98 -12.98
N ALA A 176 4.21 16.55 -13.88
CA ALA A 176 3.33 17.46 -14.62
C ALA A 176 2.17 18.03 -13.77
N SER A 177 1.74 17.33 -12.71
CA SER A 177 0.62 17.74 -11.86
C SER A 177 1.02 17.78 -10.38
N ILE A 178 1.57 18.91 -9.94
CA ILE A 178 1.58 19.24 -8.52
C ILE A 178 0.14 19.68 -8.21
N CYS A 179 -0.68 18.80 -7.64
CA CYS A 179 -1.77 19.28 -6.80
C CYS A 179 -1.10 20.11 -5.71
N GLN A 180 -1.29 21.44 -5.81
CA GLN A 180 -0.88 22.46 -4.86
C GLN A 180 -1.01 21.90 -3.45
N HIS A 181 0.07 21.86 -2.67
CA HIS A 181 0.04 21.93 -1.19
C HIS A 181 1.44 21.93 -0.55
N GLN A 182 2.55 21.84 -1.29
CA GLN A 182 3.87 22.20 -0.74
C GLN A 182 4.76 22.90 -1.76
N PRO A 183 5.34 24.08 -1.43
CA PRO A 183 6.36 24.70 -2.27
C PRO A 183 7.64 23.87 -2.17
N ILE A 184 8.11 23.37 -3.31
CA ILE A 184 9.44 22.74 -3.40
C ILE A 184 10.42 23.88 -3.67
N ASN A 185 11.31 24.13 -2.70
CA ASN A 185 12.44 25.05 -2.88
C ASN A 185 13.42 24.44 -3.90
N TYR A 186 13.48 25.02 -5.10
CA TYR A 186 14.36 24.57 -6.19
C TYR A 186 15.86 24.82 -5.94
N SER A 187 16.22 25.48 -4.83
CA SER A 187 17.60 25.88 -4.51
C SER A 187 18.55 24.73 -4.14
N SER A 188 18.06 23.52 -3.91
CA SER A 188 18.91 22.36 -3.55
C SER A 188 19.09 21.31 -4.66
N ALA A 189 18.43 21.49 -5.80
CA ALA A 189 18.44 20.50 -6.90
C ALA A 189 19.48 20.79 -7.99
N ILE A 190 19.99 22.02 -8.03
CA ILE A 190 21.04 22.46 -8.95
C ILE A 190 22.21 22.89 -8.07
N GLY A 191 23.19 22.01 -7.89
CA GLY A 191 24.45 22.34 -7.24
C GLY A 191 25.24 23.33 -8.10
N ILE A 192 24.84 24.61 -8.03
CA ILE A 192 25.70 25.72 -8.41
C ILE A 192 26.38 26.13 -7.11
N ASN A 193 27.61 25.65 -6.92
CA ASN A 193 28.51 26.26 -5.94
C ASN A 193 28.85 27.66 -6.48
N GLY A 194 28.32 28.68 -5.82
CA GLY A 194 28.85 30.04 -5.83
C GLY A 194 29.46 30.33 -4.48
#